data_AF-A0AAU5S1L9-F1
#
_entry.id   AF-A0AAU5S1L9-F1
#
_cell.length_a   1.000
_cell.length_b   1.000
_cell.length_c   1.000
_cell.angle_alpha   90.00
_cell.angle_beta   90.00
_cell.angle_gamma   90.00
#
_symmetry.space_group_name_H-M   'P 1'
#
loop_
_entity.id
_entity.type
_entity.pdbx_description
1 polymer ?
#
loop_
_entity_poly.entity_id
_entity_poly.type
_entity_poly.pdbx_seq_one_letter_code
_entity_poly.pdbx_strand_id
1 'polypeptide(L)'
;MEIWQQSIDTFGTADDGRLFFTERGNVVGSTAYWRVWSMARGFGLPAELVKSPLARRPYDLRHSALSTWLNAGRDPTEVTARAGNSVEVLLARYAKCLHGRQAVAHTRIEKLLREYE
;
A
#
# COMPACT_ATOMS: atom_id res chain seq x y z
N MET A 1 14.33 -6.64 2.57
CA MET A 1 15.31 -6.09 3.53
C MET A 1 16.58 -5.64 2.82
N GLU A 2 17.04 -6.39 1.83
CA GLU A 2 18.24 -6.10 1.05
C GLU A 2 18.27 -4.70 0.40
N ILE A 3 17.18 -4.26 -0.24
CA ILE A 3 17.14 -2.94 -0.90
C ILE A 3 17.34 -1.76 0.06
N TRP A 4 16.92 -1.90 1.34
CA TRP A 4 17.12 -0.83 2.33
C TRP A 4 18.55 -0.78 2.83
N GLN A 5 19.15 -1.95 3.09
CA GLN A 5 20.54 -2.04 3.51
C GLN A 5 21.46 -1.48 2.43
N GLN A 6 21.26 -1.91 1.17
CA GLN A 6 22.01 -1.36 0.03
C GLN A 6 21.87 0.16 -0.11
N SER A 7 20.66 0.70 0.11
CA SER A 7 20.44 2.15 0.06
C SER A 7 21.23 2.88 1.17
N ILE A 8 21.25 2.35 2.39
CA ILE A 8 22.01 2.93 3.51
C ILE A 8 23.51 2.81 3.24
N ASP A 9 23.98 1.68 2.74
CA ASP A 9 25.40 1.48 2.44
C ASP A 9 25.87 2.41 1.32
N THR A 10 25.00 2.71 0.34
CA THR A 10 25.33 3.56 -0.82
C THR A 10 25.22 5.04 -0.51
N PHE A 11 24.15 5.47 0.18
CA PHE A 11 23.82 6.89 0.35
C PHE A 11 23.96 7.39 1.79
N GLY A 12 24.10 6.48 2.76
CA GLY A 12 24.09 6.80 4.18
C GLY A 12 22.70 7.19 4.69
N THR A 13 22.70 7.88 5.82
CA THR A 13 21.51 8.49 6.44
C THR A 13 21.78 9.97 6.67
N ALA A 14 20.73 10.78 6.79
CA ALA A 14 20.90 12.16 7.25
C ALA A 14 21.41 12.21 8.70
N ASP A 15 21.95 13.35 9.13
CA ASP A 15 22.49 13.55 10.49
C ASP A 15 21.47 13.25 11.61
N ASP A 16 20.19 13.42 11.33
CA ASP A 16 19.08 13.12 12.24
C ASP A 16 18.48 11.72 12.05
N GLY A 17 19.14 10.85 11.27
CA GLY A 17 18.77 9.46 11.06
C GLY A 17 17.70 9.22 9.99
N ARG A 18 17.25 10.25 9.26
CA ARG A 18 16.31 10.03 8.14
C ARG A 18 16.95 9.18 7.04
N LEU A 19 16.20 8.18 6.57
CA LEU A 19 16.59 7.29 5.48
C LEU A 19 16.53 7.98 4.10
N PHE A 20 15.69 9.01 3.96
CA PHE A 20 15.53 9.75 2.72
C PHE A 20 15.70 11.24 2.94
N PHE A 21 16.63 11.81 2.19
CA PHE A 21 17.01 13.20 2.28
C PHE A 21 17.48 13.68 0.90
N THR A 22 17.41 15.00 0.69
CA THR A 22 18.03 15.64 -0.46
C THR A 22 19.55 15.70 -0.27
N GLU A 23 20.33 15.94 -1.33
CA GLU A 23 21.79 16.14 -1.25
C GLU A 23 22.20 17.22 -0.23
N ARG A 24 21.31 18.17 0.09
CA ARG A 24 21.52 19.21 1.11
C ARG A 24 21.08 18.80 2.52
N GLY A 25 20.75 17.53 2.77
CA GLY A 25 20.26 17.02 4.06
C GLY A 25 18.78 17.35 4.38
N ASN A 26 18.07 18.07 3.50
CA ASN A 26 16.67 18.45 3.73
C ASN A 26 15.69 17.31 3.47
N VAL A 27 14.46 17.46 3.96
CA VAL A 27 13.35 16.53 3.69
C VAL A 27 13.04 16.53 2.19
N VAL A 28 12.80 15.33 1.65
CA VAL A 28 12.37 15.17 0.25
C VAL A 28 11.00 15.82 0.05
N GLY A 29 10.91 16.77 -0.88
CA GLY A 29 9.66 17.46 -1.20
C GLY A 29 8.63 16.55 -1.88
N SER A 30 7.35 16.88 -1.71
CA SER A 30 6.21 16.14 -2.30
C SER A 30 6.31 15.97 -3.82
N THR A 31 6.80 16.99 -4.53
CA THR A 31 7.01 16.96 -5.99
C THR A 31 8.03 15.90 -6.41
N ALA A 32 9.08 15.68 -5.60
CA ALA A 32 10.09 14.66 -5.90
C ALA A 32 9.49 13.25 -5.81
N TYR A 33 8.66 12.99 -4.79
CA TYR A 33 7.89 11.74 -4.70
C TYR A 33 7.00 11.53 -5.92
N TRP A 34 6.27 12.56 -6.36
CA TRP A 34 5.43 12.48 -7.55
C TRP A 34 6.22 12.16 -8.82
N ARG A 35 7.40 12.77 -9.00
CA ARG A 35 8.26 12.52 -10.16
C ARG A 35 8.76 11.08 -10.18
N VAL A 36 9.33 10.62 -9.07
CA VAL A 36 9.83 9.24 -8.93
C VAL A 36 8.70 8.24 -9.12
N TRP A 37 7.51 8.52 -8.57
CA TRP A 37 6.34 7.67 -8.76
C TRP A 37 5.92 7.55 -10.22
N SER A 38 5.87 8.68 -10.94
CA SER A 38 5.53 8.68 -12.37
C SER A 38 6.51 7.82 -13.19
N MET A 39 7.81 7.94 -12.89
CA MET A 39 8.84 7.11 -13.52
C MET A 39 8.67 5.62 -13.18
N ALA A 40 8.44 5.30 -11.89
CA ALA A 40 8.24 3.92 -11.44
C ALA A 40 7.04 3.25 -12.12
N ARG A 41 5.95 3.99 -12.38
CA ARG A 41 4.81 3.48 -13.17
C ARG A 41 5.24 3.08 -14.59
N GLY A 42 6.09 3.87 -15.23
CA GLY A 42 6.62 3.57 -16.57
C GLY A 42 7.47 2.30 -16.61
N PHE A 43 8.19 1.99 -15.52
CA PHE A 43 8.98 0.76 -15.43
C PHE A 43 8.16 -0.46 -15.02
N GLY A 44 7.15 -0.28 -14.16
CA GLY A 44 6.41 -1.38 -13.55
C GLY A 44 5.10 -1.77 -14.24
N LEU A 45 4.58 -0.96 -15.16
CA LEU A 45 3.29 -1.19 -15.82
C LEU A 45 3.42 -1.22 -17.35
N PRO A 46 2.63 -2.06 -18.04
CA PRO A 46 2.43 -1.95 -19.48
C PRO A 46 1.95 -0.56 -19.90
N ALA A 47 2.33 -0.10 -21.10
CA ALA A 47 2.06 1.25 -21.59
C ALA A 47 0.58 1.65 -21.51
N GLU A 48 -0.34 0.74 -21.81
CA GLU A 48 -1.78 1.02 -21.73
C GLU A 48 -2.28 1.23 -20.30
N LEU A 49 -1.68 0.52 -19.33
CA LEU A 49 -1.99 0.71 -17.92
C LEU A 49 -1.37 1.98 -17.35
N VAL A 50 -0.22 2.42 -17.88
CA VAL A 50 0.38 3.72 -17.53
C VAL A 50 -0.54 4.89 -17.90
N LYS A 51 -1.18 4.82 -19.08
CA LYS A 51 -2.16 5.82 -19.55
C LYS A 51 -3.49 5.76 -18.76
N SER A 52 -3.81 4.61 -18.17
CA SER A 52 -5.02 4.44 -17.38
C SER A 52 -4.95 5.15 -16.02
N PRO A 53 -6.09 5.32 -15.32
CA PRO A 53 -6.13 5.80 -13.94
C PRO A 53 -5.47 4.87 -12.90
N LEU A 54 -5.04 3.66 -13.29
CA LEU A 54 -4.46 2.68 -12.37
C LEU A 54 -3.20 3.22 -11.69
N ALA A 55 -3.19 3.18 -10.35
CA ALA A 55 -2.06 3.59 -9.53
C ALA A 55 -1.55 5.01 -9.87
N ARG A 56 -2.46 5.90 -10.30
CA ARG A 56 -2.12 7.24 -10.78
C ARG A 56 -1.44 8.07 -9.70
N ARG A 57 -1.79 7.87 -8.43
CA ARG A 57 -1.22 8.57 -7.28
C ARG A 57 -0.43 7.61 -6.41
N PRO A 58 0.65 8.05 -5.72
CA PRO A 58 1.31 7.23 -4.71
C PRO A 58 0.33 6.72 -3.63
N TYR A 59 -0.64 7.57 -3.27
CA TYR A 59 -1.66 7.24 -2.27
C TYR A 59 -2.59 6.08 -2.70
N ASP A 60 -2.68 5.77 -3.99
CA ASP A 60 -3.46 4.63 -4.48
C ASP A 60 -2.84 3.29 -4.02
N LEU A 61 -1.53 3.25 -3.74
CA LEU A 61 -0.87 2.09 -3.13
C LEU A 61 -1.38 1.83 -1.72
N ARG A 62 -1.60 2.89 -0.93
CA ARG A 62 -2.18 2.77 0.40
C ARG A 62 -3.60 2.22 0.31
N HIS A 63 -4.38 2.68 -0.67
CA HIS A 63 -5.70 2.11 -0.92
C HIS A 63 -5.65 0.62 -1.23
N SER A 64 -4.74 0.21 -2.12
CA SER A 64 -4.56 -1.19 -2.51
C SER A 64 -4.12 -2.07 -1.33
N ALA A 65 -3.15 -1.63 -0.54
CA ALA A 65 -2.64 -2.39 0.61
C ALA A 65 -3.72 -2.63 1.68
N LEU A 66 -4.43 -1.57 2.10
CA LEU A 66 -5.47 -1.69 3.12
C LEU A 66 -6.65 -2.53 2.64
N SER A 67 -7.09 -2.34 1.39
CA SER A 67 -8.14 -3.18 0.80
C SER A 67 -7.69 -4.64 0.75
N THR A 68 -6.43 -4.90 0.38
CA THR A 68 -5.85 -6.26 0.34
C THR A 68 -5.85 -6.92 1.72
N TRP A 69 -5.41 -6.22 2.77
CA TRP A 69 -5.38 -6.77 4.12
C TRP A 69 -6.77 -7.10 4.65
N LEU A 70 -7.75 -6.21 4.44
CA LEU A 70 -9.16 -6.47 4.78
C LEU A 70 -9.69 -7.69 4.04
N ASN A 71 -9.48 -7.77 2.72
CA ASN A 71 -9.93 -8.91 1.92
C ASN A 71 -9.19 -10.21 2.28
N ALA A 72 -7.98 -10.14 2.81
CA ALA A 72 -7.27 -11.29 3.35
C ALA A 72 -7.93 -11.86 4.62
N GLY A 73 -8.86 -11.13 5.24
CA GLY A 73 -9.54 -11.52 6.47
C GLY A 73 -8.83 -11.05 7.73
N ARG A 74 -7.92 -10.06 7.62
CA ARG A 74 -7.30 -9.43 8.79
C ARG A 74 -8.37 -8.68 9.59
N ASP A 75 -8.24 -8.70 10.92
CA ASP A 75 -9.12 -7.95 11.80
C ASP A 75 -9.01 -6.44 11.49
N PRO A 76 -10.15 -5.72 11.33
CA PRO A 76 -10.15 -4.29 11.05
C PRO A 76 -9.36 -3.46 12.07
N THR A 77 -9.36 -3.84 13.36
CA THR A 77 -8.65 -3.15 14.45
C THR A 77 -7.14 -3.30 14.31
N GLU A 78 -6.66 -4.47 13.88
CA GLU A 78 -5.23 -4.65 13.57
C GLU A 78 -4.81 -3.84 12.35
N VAL A 79 -5.67 -3.81 11.32
CA VAL A 79 -5.40 -3.06 10.08
C VAL A 79 -5.32 -1.57 10.38
N THR A 80 -6.22 -1.02 11.19
CA THR A 80 -6.21 0.39 11.57
C THR A 80 -5.02 0.77 12.42
N ALA A 81 -4.65 -0.05 13.40
CA ALA A 81 -3.47 0.18 14.24
C ALA A 81 -2.20 0.29 13.39
N ARG A 82 -2.07 -0.56 12.37
CA ARG A 82 -0.94 -0.51 11.41
C ARG A 82 -1.05 0.68 10.44
N ALA A 83 -2.26 1.03 10.03
CA ALA A 83 -2.49 2.10 9.08
C ALA A 83 -2.37 3.50 9.70
N GLY A 84 -2.64 3.64 11.01
CA GLY A 84 -2.77 4.92 11.69
C GLY A 84 -4.05 5.66 11.31
N ASN A 85 -5.18 4.97 11.15
CA ASN A 85 -6.50 5.56 10.92
C ASN A 85 -7.57 4.95 11.84
N SER A 86 -8.80 5.49 11.84
CA SER A 86 -9.92 4.90 12.59
C SER A 86 -10.60 3.77 11.83
N VAL A 87 -11.31 2.89 12.55
CA VAL A 87 -12.03 1.74 11.95
C VAL A 87 -13.15 2.22 11.03
N GLU A 88 -13.82 3.30 11.43
CA GLU A 88 -14.83 3.96 10.61
C GLU A 88 -14.26 4.42 9.26
N VAL A 89 -13.13 5.15 9.27
CA VAL A 89 -12.46 5.59 8.04
C VAL A 89 -11.97 4.39 7.21
N LEU A 90 -11.51 3.34 7.88
CA LEU A 90 -11.06 2.12 7.22
C LEU A 90 -12.19 1.46 6.41
N LEU A 91 -13.34 1.23 7.05
CA LEU A 91 -14.47 0.57 6.41
C LEU A 91 -15.12 1.46 5.34
N ALA A 92 -15.31 2.75 5.61
CA ALA A 92 -15.93 3.66 4.65
C ALA A 92 -15.12 3.85 3.36
N ARG A 93 -13.78 3.80 3.45
CA ARG A 93 -12.89 4.20 2.35
C ARG A 93 -12.13 3.06 1.69
N TYR A 94 -11.94 1.95 2.39
CA TYR A 94 -11.06 0.85 1.96
C TYR A 94 -11.73 -0.53 1.95
N ALA A 95 -12.95 -0.69 2.49
CA ALA A 95 -13.73 -1.91 2.32
C ALA A 95 -14.31 -2.01 0.90
N LYS A 96 -13.43 -2.09 -0.11
CA LYS A 96 -13.83 -2.34 -1.50
C LYS A 96 -13.76 -3.83 -1.80
N CYS A 97 -14.81 -4.34 -2.43
CA CYS A 97 -14.78 -5.67 -3.03
C CYS A 97 -13.79 -5.66 -4.20
N LEU A 98 -12.70 -6.41 -4.07
CA LEU A 98 -11.83 -6.70 -5.20
C LEU A 98 -12.56 -7.69 -6.13
N HIS A 99 -12.54 -7.44 -7.44
CA HIS A 99 -13.20 -8.29 -8.42
C HIS A 99 -12.75 -9.76 -8.27
N GLY A 100 -13.71 -10.70 -8.32
CA GLY A 100 -13.46 -12.15 -8.14
C GLY A 100 -13.40 -12.67 -6.70
N ARG A 101 -13.41 -11.80 -5.68
CA ARG A 101 -13.31 -12.23 -4.26
C ARG A 101 -14.63 -12.65 -3.60
N GLN A 102 -15.79 -12.38 -4.21
CA GLN A 102 -17.08 -12.84 -3.69
C GLN A 102 -17.11 -14.36 -3.52
N ALA A 103 -16.58 -15.11 -4.49
CA ALA A 103 -16.48 -16.57 -4.40
C ALA A 103 -15.65 -17.02 -3.19
N VAL A 104 -14.51 -16.35 -2.93
CA VAL A 104 -13.65 -16.67 -1.77
C VAL A 104 -14.34 -16.35 -0.45
N ALA A 105 -15.08 -15.23 -0.39
CA ALA A 105 -15.87 -14.87 0.80
C ALA A 105 -16.97 -15.91 1.06
N HIS A 106 -17.69 -16.36 0.03
CA HIS A 106 -18.69 -17.42 0.14
C HIS A 106 -18.07 -18.72 0.66
N THR A 107 -16.95 -19.19 0.10
CA THR A 107 -16.26 -20.40 0.60
C THR A 107 -15.86 -20.28 2.07
N ARG A 108 -15.41 -19.11 2.53
CA ARG A 108 -15.09 -18.87 3.94
C ARG A 108 -16.33 -18.94 4.84
N ILE A 109 -17.44 -18.34 4.41
CA ILE A 109 -18.73 -18.40 5.13
C ILE A 109 -19.21 -19.85 5.23
N GLU A 110 -19.20 -20.57 4.11
CA GLU A 110 -19.61 -21.98 4.09
C GLU A 110 -18.71 -22.88 4.94
N LYS A 111 -17.42 -22.59 5.02
CA LYS A 111 -16.51 -23.33 5.90
C LYS A 111 -16.83 -23.06 7.37
N LEU A 112 -17.02 -21.79 7.74
CA LEU A 112 -17.37 -21.42 9.10
C LEU A 112 -18.71 -22.02 9.54
N LEU A 113 -19.72 -21.99 8.67
CA LEU A 113 -21.03 -22.59 8.98
C LEU A 113 -20.94 -24.10 9.23
N ARG A 114 -20.08 -24.81 8.51
CA ARG A 114 -19.80 -26.24 8.73
C ARG A 114 -19.05 -26.53 10.04
N GLU A 115 -18.36 -25.55 10.61
CA GLU A 115 -17.71 -25.70 11.93
C GLU A 115 -18.73 -25.64 13.08
N TYR A 116 -19.99 -25.26 12.82
CA TYR A 116 -21.09 -25.24 13.79
C TYR A 116 -22.05 -26.44 13.69
N GLU A 117 -21.82 -27.38 12.75
CA GLU A 117 -22.53 -28.68 12.64
C GLU A 117 -21.78 -29.79 13.40
#